data_AF-A0AA41X3P3-F1
#
_entry.id   AF-A0AA41X3P3-F1
#
_cell.length_a   1.000
_cell.length_b   1.000
_cell.length_c   1.000
_cell.angle_alpha   90.00
_cell.angle_beta   90.00
_cell.angle_gamma   90.00
#
_symmetry.space_group_name_H-M   'P 1'
#
loop_
_entity.id
_entity.type
_entity.pdbx_description
1 polymer ?
#
loop_
_entity_poly.entity_id
_entity_poly.type
_entity_poly.pdbx_seq_one_letter_code
_entity_poly.pdbx_strand_id
1 'polypeptide(L)' 'VMSSSLGILQARVTRSRLAGDPPDILIEPQLTDVGIMEFHRAEELCAKGEETIARLAEQIRYQLLT' A
#
# COMPACT_ATOMS: atom_id res chain seq x y z
N VAL A 1 0.25 19.08 -14.53
CA VAL A 1 -1.22 19.17 -14.30
C VAL A 1 -1.94 17.83 -14.49
N MET A 2 -1.82 17.15 -15.64
CA MET A 2 -2.50 15.86 -15.87
C MET A 2 -2.16 14.76 -14.84
N SER A 3 -0.89 14.58 -14.49
CA SER A 3 -0.46 13.58 -13.49
C SER A 3 -1.04 13.83 -12.10
N SER A 4 -1.20 15.10 -11.70
CA SER A 4 -1.76 15.47 -10.40
C SER A 4 -3.26 15.20 -10.34
N SER A 5 -3.99 15.52 -11.42
CA SER A 5 -5.41 15.20 -11.54
C SER A 5 -5.66 13.69 -11.53
N LEU A 6 -4.80 12.91 -12.19
CA LEU A 6 -4.86 11.45 -12.17
C LEU A 6 -4.67 10.90 -10.75
N GLY A 7 -3.66 11.39 -10.02
CA GLY A 7 -3.42 10.97 -8.63
C GLY A 7 -4.62 11.25 -7.71
N ILE A 8 -5.28 12.40 -7.87
CA ILE A 8 -6.49 12.74 -7.10
C ILE A 8 -7.64 11.77 -7.41
N LEU A 9 -7.86 11.47 -8.69
CA LEU A 9 -8.91 10.53 -9.11
C LEU A 9 -8.63 9.12 -8.61
N GLN A 10 -7.38 8.66 -8.70
CA GLN A 10 -6.96 7.36 -8.15
C GLN A 10 -7.23 7.30 -6.64
N ALA A 11 -6.79 8.31 -5.88
CA ALA A 11 -7.03 8.36 -4.44
C ALA A 11 -8.52 8.30 -4.08
N ARG A 12 -9.37 8.99 -4.85
CA ARG A 12 -10.82 8.95 -4.67
C ARG A 12 -11.41 7.57 -4.94
N VAL A 13 -11.04 6.93 -6.04
CA VAL A 13 -11.54 5.59 -6.40
C VAL A 13 -11.11 4.56 -5.36
N THR A 14 -9.84 4.58 -4.94
CA THR A 14 -9.32 3.67 -3.90
C THR A 14 -10.08 3.85 -2.59
N ARG A 15 -10.27 5.09 -2.13
CA ARG A 15 -11.02 5.36 -0.89
C ARG A 15 -12.48 4.91 -0.98
N SER A 16 -13.13 5.12 -2.11
CA SER A 16 -14.50 4.67 -2.33
C SER A 16 -14.62 3.14 -2.28
N ARG A 17 -13.62 2.41 -2.80
CA ARG A 17 -13.60 0.94 -2.72
C ARG A 17 -13.38 0.46 -1.30
N LEU A 18 -12.39 0.99 -0.60
CA LEU A 18 -12.12 0.63 0.80
C LEU A 18 -13.32 0.87 1.72
N ALA A 19 -14.14 1.89 1.44
CA ALA A 19 -15.36 2.16 2.20
C ALA A 19 -16.54 1.25 1.85
N GLY A 20 -16.63 0.77 0.61
CA GLY A 20 -17.72 -0.08 0.14
C GLY A 20 -17.49 -1.56 0.38
N ASP A 21 -16.24 -2.01 0.22
CA ASP A 21 -15.79 -3.39 0.37
C ASP A 21 -14.45 -3.37 1.12
N PRO A 22 -14.46 -3.28 2.46
CA PRO A 22 -13.25 -3.20 3.25
C PRO A 22 -12.52 -4.55 3.22
N PRO A 23 -11.19 -4.57 3.04
CA PRO A 23 -10.43 -5.81 3.08
C PRO A 23 -10.32 -6.35 4.51
N ASP A 24 -10.16 -7.67 4.64
CA ASP A 24 -9.89 -8.31 5.94
C ASP A 24 -8.58 -7.80 6.57
N ILE A 25 -7.60 -7.51 5.71
CA ILE A 25 -6.32 -6.91 6.08
C ILE A 25 -5.94 -5.83 5.07
N LEU A 26 -5.67 -4.65 5.59
CA LEU A 26 -5.11 -3.53 4.82
C LEU A 26 -3.60 -3.45 5.06
N ILE A 27 -2.81 -3.55 3.99
CA ILE A 27 -1.35 -3.47 4.03
C ILE A 27 -0.92 -2.13 3.43
N GLU A 28 -0.43 -1.23 4.27
CA GLU A 28 -0.02 0.12 3.87
C GLU A 28 1.43 0.41 4.30
N PRO A 29 2.43 0.07 3.46
CA PRO A 29 3.80 0.48 3.70
C PRO A 29 3.94 2.01 3.56
N GLN A 30 4.71 2.63 4.46
CA GLN A 30 4.98 4.07 4.42
C GLN A 30 6.05 4.37 3.36
N LEU A 31 5.62 4.93 2.22
CA LEU A 31 6.48 5.24 1.06
C LEU A 31 6.42 6.74 0.67
N THR A 32 6.19 7.63 1.64
CA THR A 32 5.89 9.06 1.40
C THR A 32 7.03 9.83 0.72
N ASP A 33 8.24 9.28 0.74
CA ASP A 33 9.48 9.92 0.33
C ASP A 33 10.04 9.39 -1.01
N VAL A 34 9.30 8.52 -1.72
CA VAL A 34 9.79 7.90 -2.97
C VAL A 34 8.92 8.31 -4.16
N GLY A 35 9.56 8.81 -5.21
CA GLY A 35 8.89 9.19 -6.46
C GLY A 35 8.54 8.00 -7.36
N ILE A 36 7.48 8.13 -8.17
CA ILE A 36 7.01 7.06 -9.07
C ILE A 36 8.03 6.61 -10.14
N MET A 37 9.06 7.42 -10.40
CA MET A 37 10.12 7.14 -11.38
C MET A 37 11.49 6.84 -10.74
N GLU A 38 11.57 6.71 -9.42
CA GLU A 38 12.83 6.49 -8.69
C GLU A 38 13.23 5.01 -8.66
N PHE A 39 13.38 4.38 -9.83
CA PHE A 39 13.63 2.94 -9.96
C PHE A 39 14.92 2.45 -9.28
N HIS A 40 15.89 3.35 -9.08
CA HIS A 40 17.15 3.03 -8.38
C HIS A 40 16.95 2.68 -6.90
N ARG A 41 15.81 3.05 -6.29
CA ARG A 41 15.45 2.75 -4.89
C ARG A 41 14.62 1.46 -4.75
N ALA A 42 14.50 0.66 -5.81
CA ALA A 42 13.66 -0.54 -5.78
C ALA A 42 14.03 -1.51 -4.65
N GLU A 43 15.32 -1.72 -4.38
CA GLU A 43 15.78 -2.61 -3.30
C GLU A 43 15.34 -2.12 -1.91
N GLU A 44 15.44 -0.81 -1.65
CA GLU A 44 14.97 -0.17 -0.43
C GLU A 44 13.45 -0.36 -0.24
N LEU A 45 12.68 -0.16 -1.31
CA LEU A 45 11.23 -0.34 -1.29
C LEU A 45 10.83 -1.80 -1.02
N CYS A 46 11.53 -2.76 -1.62
CA CYS A 46 11.31 -4.19 -1.37
C CYS A 46 11.57 -4.54 0.10
N ALA A 47 12.70 -4.10 0.66
CA ALA A 47 13.02 -4.32 2.07
C ALA A 47 11.95 -3.71 3.00
N LYS A 48 11.43 -2.52 2.66
CA LYS A 48 10.35 -1.87 3.42
C LYS A 48 9.03 -2.66 3.36
N GLY A 49 8.75 -3.26 2.19
CA GLY A 49 7.65 -4.18 2.00
C GLY A 49 7.77 -5.39 2.91
N GLU A 50 8.92 -6.06 2.91
CA GLU A 50 9.21 -7.22 3.76
C GLU A 50 9.07 -6.89 5.24
N GLU A 51 9.62 -5.76 5.70
CA GLU A 51 9.47 -5.28 7.08
C GLU A 51 8.00 -5.08 7.47
N THR A 52 7.21 -4.52 6.54
CA THR A 52 5.78 -4.28 6.75
C THR A 52 4.99 -5.59 6.86
N ILE A 53 5.29 -6.57 6.01
CA ILE A 53 4.67 -7.89 6.08
C ILE A 53 5.08 -8.61 7.37
N ALA A 54 6.36 -8.56 7.75
CA ALA A 54 6.85 -9.17 8.99
C ALA A 54 6.11 -8.63 10.22
N ARG A 55 5.86 -7.30 10.28
CA ARG A 55 5.10 -6.67 11.35
C ARG A 55 3.63 -7.11 11.39
N LEU A 56 3.03 -7.36 10.22
CA LEU A 56 1.63 -7.78 10.10
C LEU A 56 1.46 -9.30 10.11
N ALA A 57 2.54 -10.08 10.21
CA ALA A 57 2.53 -11.53 10.02
C ALA A 57 1.57 -12.25 10.97
N GLU A 58 1.46 -11.81 12.22
CA GLU A 58 0.51 -12.40 13.18
C GLU A 58 -0.95 -12.09 12.82
N GLN A 59 -1.25 -10.89 12.33
CA GLN A 59 -2.60 -10.54 11.86
C GLN A 59 -2.96 -11.33 10.60
N ILE A 60 -2.03 -11.49 9.67
CA ILE A 60 -2.19 -12.32 8.47
C ILE A 60 -2.48 -13.77 8.85
N ARG A 61 -1.69 -14.32 9.78
CA ARG A 61 -1.88 -15.70 10.24
C ARG A 61 -3.24 -15.90 10.91
N TYR A 62 -3.69 -14.93 11.71
CA TYR A 62 -5.00 -14.99 12.36
C TYR A 62 -6.14 -15.04 11.33
N GLN A 63 -6.11 -14.21 10.29
CA GLN A 63 -7.15 -14.20 9.27
C GLN A 63 -7.14 -15.44 8.38
N LEU A 64 -5.98 -16.03 8.07
CA LEU A 64 -5.89 -17.24 7.25
C LEU A 64 -6.36 -18.52 7.96
N LEU A 65 -6.42 -18.52 9.29
CA LEU A 65 -6.86 -19.65 10.10
C LEU A 65 -8.36 -19.60 10.45
N THR A 66 -9.05 -18.53 10.06
CA THR A 66 -10.49 -18.32 10.28
C THR A 66 -11.27 -18.69 9.01
#